data_AF-W9VJW9-F1
#
_entry.id   AF-W9VJW9-F1
#
_cell.length_a   1.000
_cell.length_b   1.000
_cell.length_c   1.000
_cell.angle_alpha   90.00
_cell.angle_beta   90.00
_cell.angle_gamma   90.00
#
_symmetry.space_group_name_H-M   'P 1'
#
loop_
_entity.id
_entity.type
_entity.pdbx_description
1 polymer ?
#
loop_
_entity_poly.entity_id
_entity_poly.type
_entity_poly.pdbx_seq_one_letter_code
_entity_poly.pdbx_strand_id
1 'polypeptide(L)'
;MILRVAIPSPLHTLFDYLCPVEFEGRVKPGMRIKVPFGSREMIGIVIDTDVQSQYSTKQLKTALMLLDEHPVLDATQFWLARWAAHYYFYPEGEALQQALPVLLRKGHEPTFAHATLWRATAHATLNVLANGAKRQRELLELLLRNPDGVSSEAIKIEAFRRPYLKP
;
A
#
# COMPACT_ATOMS: atom_id res chain seq x y z
N MET A 1 -9.39 -12.37 22.78
CA MET A 1 -10.20 -13.06 21.72
C MET A 1 -9.32 -13.82 20.71
N ILE A 2 -9.92 -14.58 19.77
CA ILE A 2 -9.20 -15.29 18.69
C ILE A 2 -9.49 -14.59 17.34
N LEU A 3 -8.46 -14.46 16.50
CA LEU A 3 -8.54 -13.90 15.15
C LEU A 3 -8.45 -15.03 14.13
N ARG A 4 -9.31 -15.01 13.12
CA ARG A 4 -9.15 -15.84 11.92
C ARG A 4 -8.49 -15.01 10.83
N VAL A 5 -7.36 -15.47 10.31
CA VAL A 5 -6.50 -14.72 9.41
C VAL A 5 -6.27 -15.51 8.12
N ALA A 6 -6.47 -14.85 6.98
CA ALA A 6 -6.08 -15.36 5.68
C ALA A 6 -4.62 -15.01 5.40
N ILE A 7 -3.84 -16.03 5.06
CA ILE A 7 -2.39 -15.93 4.91
C ILE A 7 -2.03 -16.21 3.44
N PRO A 8 -1.22 -15.37 2.75
CA PRO A 8 -0.81 -15.61 1.37
C PRO A 8 0.07 -16.86 1.27
N SER A 9 -0.58 -17.98 1.04
CA SER A 9 0.02 -19.29 0.91
C SER A 9 -0.87 -20.13 0.00
N PRO A 10 -0.33 -21.18 -0.64
CA PRO A 10 -1.10 -22.05 -1.53
C PRO A 10 -2.11 -22.95 -0.78
N LEU A 11 -2.37 -22.68 0.51
CA LEU A 11 -3.27 -23.48 1.34
C LEU A 11 -4.68 -22.89 1.28
N HIS A 12 -5.66 -23.74 0.97
CA HIS A 12 -7.09 -23.42 0.99
C HIS A 12 -7.65 -23.45 2.41
N THR A 13 -6.99 -22.76 3.33
CA THR A 13 -7.41 -22.69 4.74
C THR A 13 -7.11 -21.33 5.34
N LEU A 14 -7.79 -21.05 6.44
CA LEU A 14 -7.57 -19.90 7.29
C LEU A 14 -6.86 -20.33 8.57
N PHE A 15 -6.17 -19.39 9.21
CA PHE A 15 -5.34 -19.67 10.37
C PHE A 15 -5.84 -18.87 11.56
N ASP A 16 -6.02 -19.55 12.69
CA ASP A 16 -6.45 -18.92 13.93
C ASP A 16 -5.21 -18.43 14.71
N TYR A 17 -5.31 -17.23 15.30
CA TYR A 17 -4.26 -16.61 16.10
C TYR A 17 -4.84 -16.00 17.36
N LEU A 18 -4.04 -15.96 18.43
CA LEU A 18 -4.40 -15.16 19.61
C LEU A 18 -4.29 -13.68 19.28
N CYS A 19 -5.31 -12.92 19.68
CA CYS A 19 -5.28 -11.46 19.63
C CYS A 19 -4.53 -10.92 20.85
N PRO A 20 -3.45 -10.13 20.67
CA PRO A 20 -2.91 -9.28 21.72
C PRO A 20 -3.97 -8.32 22.28
N VAL A 21 -3.87 -8.01 23.57
CA VAL A 21 -4.82 -7.13 24.28
C VAL A 21 -4.82 -5.73 23.65
N GLU A 22 -3.68 -5.28 23.14
CA GLU A 22 -3.47 -3.97 22.51
C GLU A 22 -4.26 -3.80 21.20
N PHE A 23 -4.71 -4.91 20.60
CA PHE A 23 -5.49 -4.89 19.35
C PHE A 23 -6.99 -4.98 19.64
N GLU A 24 -7.40 -5.37 20.85
CA GLU A 24 -8.80 -5.55 21.21
C GLU A 24 -9.56 -4.23 21.07
N GLY A 25 -10.76 -4.30 20.47
CA GLY A 25 -11.57 -3.13 20.10
C GLY A 25 -11.09 -2.34 18.87
N ARG A 26 -9.84 -2.54 18.41
CA ARG A 26 -9.28 -1.87 17.22
C ARG A 26 -9.32 -2.74 15.97
N VAL A 27 -8.97 -4.02 16.12
CA VAL A 27 -8.89 -4.95 14.99
C VAL A 27 -10.27 -5.24 14.42
N LYS A 28 -10.37 -5.20 13.09
CA LYS A 28 -11.60 -5.46 12.32
C LYS A 28 -11.29 -6.35 11.11
N PRO A 29 -12.28 -7.10 10.60
CA PRO A 29 -12.15 -7.76 9.31
C PRO A 29 -11.66 -6.83 8.20
N GLY A 30 -10.80 -7.34 7.32
CA GLY A 30 -10.19 -6.58 6.22
C GLY A 30 -8.92 -5.79 6.61
N MET A 31 -8.51 -5.79 7.88
CA MET A 31 -7.23 -5.20 8.30
C MET A 31 -6.06 -6.17 8.10
N ARG A 32 -4.89 -5.63 7.78
CA ARG A 32 -3.63 -6.39 7.70
C ARG A 32 -3.03 -6.57 9.08
N ILE A 33 -2.53 -7.77 9.32
CA ILE A 33 -1.89 -8.15 10.57
C ILE A 33 -0.63 -8.96 10.29
N LYS A 34 0.46 -8.69 11.01
CA LYS A 34 1.70 -9.47 10.95
C LYS A 34 1.60 -10.62 11.93
N VAL A 35 1.91 -11.82 11.46
CA VAL A 35 1.80 -13.05 12.26
C VAL A 35 2.98 -14.00 12.00
N PRO A 36 3.31 -14.89 12.94
CA PRO A 36 4.26 -15.96 12.70
C PRO A 36 3.62 -17.05 11.82
N PHE A 37 4.35 -17.53 10.82
CA PHE A 37 3.91 -18.59 9.91
C PHE A 37 5.09 -19.50 9.54
N GLY A 38 5.13 -20.70 10.12
CA GLY A 38 6.32 -21.55 10.06
C GLY A 38 7.53 -20.87 10.73
N SER A 39 8.63 -20.75 9.98
CA SER A 39 9.89 -20.09 10.38
C SER A 39 9.97 -18.61 9.99
N ARG A 40 8.93 -18.05 9.35
CA ARG A 40 8.91 -16.66 8.86
C ARG A 40 7.75 -15.87 9.47
N GLU A 41 7.85 -14.56 9.37
CA GLU A 41 6.74 -13.64 9.62
C GLU A 41 6.05 -13.31 8.31
N MET A 42 4.72 -13.28 8.31
CA MET A 42 3.93 -12.93 7.13
C MET A 42 2.84 -11.93 7.47
N ILE A 43 2.41 -11.20 6.44
CA ILE A 43 1.28 -10.28 6.54
C ILE A 43 0.04 -11.05 6.06
N GLY A 44 -0.88 -11.25 6.98
CA GLY A 44 -2.21 -11.78 6.71
C GLY A 44 -3.27 -10.70 6.72
N ILE A 45 -4.48 -11.07 6.33
CA ILE A 45 -5.66 -10.22 6.42
C ILE A 45 -6.65 -10.86 7.38
N VAL A 46 -7.14 -10.09 8.34
CA VAL A 46 -8.14 -10.56 9.31
C VAL A 46 -9.44 -10.83 8.57
N ILE A 47 -9.93 -12.06 8.67
CA ILE A 47 -11.20 -12.50 8.09
C ILE A 47 -12.33 -12.32 9.08
N ASP A 48 -12.09 -12.70 10.33
CA ASP A 48 -13.09 -12.68 11.37
C ASP A 48 -12.43 -12.53 12.75
N THR A 49 -13.20 -12.01 13.69
CA THR A 49 -12.78 -11.71 15.06
C THR A 49 -13.68 -12.43 16.05
N ASP A 50 -13.12 -12.80 17.20
CA ASP A 50 -13.82 -13.55 18.24
C ASP A 50 -14.37 -14.90 17.79
N VAL A 51 -13.60 -15.58 16.93
CA VAL A 51 -13.97 -16.89 16.42
C VAL A 51 -13.79 -17.98 17.47
N GLN A 52 -14.63 -19.01 17.41
CA GLN A 52 -14.36 -20.27 18.10
C GLN A 52 -13.30 -21.05 17.32
N SER A 53 -12.19 -21.37 17.99
CA SER A 53 -11.13 -22.17 17.39
C SER A 53 -11.29 -23.64 17.76
N GLN A 54 -10.94 -24.51 16.81
CA GLN A 54 -10.81 -25.94 17.04
C GLN A 54 -9.54 -26.31 17.82
N TYR A 55 -8.61 -25.36 17.99
CA TYR A 55 -7.38 -25.56 18.73
C TYR A 55 -7.44 -24.90 20.10
N SER A 56 -6.73 -25.47 21.06
CA SER A 56 -6.58 -24.84 22.37
C SER A 56 -5.72 -23.58 22.27
N THR A 57 -5.94 -22.61 23.16
CA THR A 57 -5.17 -21.36 23.21
C THR A 57 -3.67 -21.59 23.34
N LYS A 58 -3.23 -22.70 23.95
CA LYS A 58 -1.81 -23.08 24.07
C LYS A 58 -1.15 -23.46 22.73
N GLN A 59 -1.93 -23.88 21.74
CA GLN A 59 -1.43 -24.27 20.41
C GLN A 59 -1.43 -23.08 19.44
N LEU A 60 -2.22 -22.05 19.74
CA LEU A 60 -2.32 -20.87 18.90
C LEU A 60 -1.12 -19.96 19.12
N LYS A 61 -0.54 -19.50 18.03
CA LYS A 61 0.46 -18.44 18.08
C LYS A 61 -0.23 -17.09 18.25
N THR A 62 0.49 -16.12 18.80
CA THR A 62 -0.01 -14.75 18.97
C THR A 62 0.31 -13.91 17.73
N ALA A 63 -0.62 -13.04 17.33
CA ALA A 63 -0.35 -12.04 16.31
C ALA A 63 0.69 -11.01 16.80
N LEU A 64 1.52 -10.50 15.88
CA LEU A 64 2.70 -9.70 16.23
C LEU A 64 2.43 -8.19 16.13
N MET A 65 1.67 -7.77 15.13
CA MET A 65 1.46 -6.34 14.84
C MET A 65 0.19 -6.13 14.03
N LEU A 66 -0.64 -5.17 14.42
CA LEU A 66 -1.73 -4.64 13.60
C LEU A 66 -1.18 -3.50 12.74
N LEU A 67 -1.31 -3.59 11.41
CA LEU A 67 -0.69 -2.63 10.47
C LEU A 67 -1.61 -1.47 10.09
N ASP A 68 -2.91 -1.63 10.29
CA ASP A 68 -3.90 -0.68 9.78
C ASP A 68 -4.78 -0.12 10.89
N GLU A 69 -5.19 1.14 10.74
CA GLU A 69 -6.21 1.77 11.59
C GLU A 69 -7.63 1.46 11.11
N HIS A 70 -7.79 1.21 9.81
CA HIS A 70 -9.04 0.88 9.13
C HIS A 70 -8.83 -0.26 8.12
N PRO A 71 -9.88 -1.02 7.73
CA PRO A 71 -9.74 -2.05 6.70
C PRO A 71 -9.10 -1.48 5.42
N VAL A 72 -8.12 -2.19 4.88
CA VAL A 72 -7.35 -1.72 3.70
C VAL A 72 -8.13 -1.88 2.39
N LEU A 73 -9.11 -2.79 2.39
CA LEU A 73 -10.11 -2.94 1.34
C LEU A 73 -11.45 -2.48 1.88
N ASP A 74 -12.24 -1.80 1.04
CA ASP A 74 -13.64 -1.53 1.39
C ASP A 74 -14.45 -2.84 1.46
N ALA A 75 -15.66 -2.77 2.03
CA ALA A 75 -16.49 -3.95 2.25
C ALA A 75 -16.83 -4.70 0.95
N THR A 76 -17.01 -3.98 -0.16
CA THR A 76 -17.35 -4.56 -1.48
C THR A 76 -16.14 -5.27 -2.07
N GLN A 77 -14.97 -4.65 -2.04
CA GLN A 77 -13.71 -5.23 -2.51
C GLN A 77 -13.33 -6.46 -1.70
N PHE A 78 -13.45 -6.37 -0.37
CA PHE A 78 -13.18 -7.48 0.53
C PHE A 78 -14.12 -8.66 0.24
N TRP A 79 -15.43 -8.41 0.11
CA TRP A 79 -16.39 -9.43 -0.27
C TRP A 79 -16.09 -10.04 -1.65
N LEU A 80 -15.80 -9.21 -2.65
CA LEU A 80 -15.54 -9.65 -4.02
C LEU A 80 -14.31 -10.56 -4.10
N ALA A 81 -13.22 -10.20 -3.43
CA ALA A 81 -12.00 -11.01 -3.41
C ALA A 81 -12.24 -12.39 -2.79
N ARG A 82 -13.03 -12.44 -1.69
CA ARG A 82 -13.40 -13.70 -1.03
C ARG A 82 -14.36 -14.53 -1.89
N TRP A 83 -15.36 -13.89 -2.49
CA TRP A 83 -16.28 -14.53 -3.43
C TRP A 83 -15.51 -15.14 -4.61
N ALA A 84 -14.58 -14.40 -5.22
CA ALA A 84 -13.77 -14.89 -6.32
C ALA A 84 -12.89 -16.06 -5.90
N ALA A 85 -12.26 -15.98 -4.73
CA ALA A 85 -11.47 -17.08 -4.17
C ALA A 85 -12.31 -18.36 -4.03
N HIS A 86 -13.50 -18.24 -3.46
CA HIS A 86 -14.40 -19.38 -3.27
C HIS A 86 -14.92 -19.92 -4.62
N TYR A 87 -15.36 -19.04 -5.52
CA TYR A 87 -15.94 -19.42 -6.80
C TYR A 87 -14.92 -20.11 -7.73
N TYR A 88 -13.70 -19.59 -7.80
CA TYR A 88 -12.63 -20.12 -8.64
C TYR A 88 -11.74 -21.16 -7.94
N PHE A 89 -12.14 -21.63 -6.74
CA PHE A 89 -11.35 -22.56 -5.93
C PHE A 89 -9.88 -22.12 -5.80
N TYR A 90 -9.66 -20.84 -5.50
CA TYR A 90 -8.34 -20.24 -5.31
C TYR A 90 -8.09 -19.95 -3.82
N PRO A 91 -6.84 -20.01 -3.31
CA PRO A 91 -6.58 -19.74 -1.90
C PRO A 91 -6.99 -18.33 -1.50
N GLU A 92 -7.86 -18.21 -0.49
CA GLU A 92 -8.44 -16.92 -0.07
C GLU A 92 -7.37 -15.91 0.36
N GLY A 93 -6.33 -16.38 1.06
CA GLY A 93 -5.20 -15.53 1.47
C GLY A 93 -4.39 -14.99 0.30
N GLU A 94 -4.27 -15.72 -0.80
CA GLU A 94 -3.63 -15.21 -2.02
C GLU A 94 -4.54 -14.25 -2.78
N ALA A 95 -5.84 -14.57 -2.92
CA ALA A 95 -6.80 -13.70 -3.58
C ALA A 95 -6.87 -12.31 -2.95
N LEU A 96 -7.02 -12.27 -1.61
CA LEU A 96 -7.09 -11.02 -0.85
C LEU A 96 -5.79 -10.22 -0.95
N GLN A 97 -4.64 -10.89 -0.96
CA GLN A 97 -3.35 -10.21 -1.12
C GLN A 97 -3.18 -9.69 -2.55
N GLN A 98 -3.62 -10.41 -3.58
CA GLN A 98 -3.57 -9.96 -4.96
C GLN A 98 -4.48 -8.76 -5.23
N ALA A 99 -5.55 -8.58 -4.46
CA ALA A 99 -6.37 -7.37 -4.51
C ALA A 99 -5.62 -6.10 -4.03
N LEU A 100 -4.46 -6.24 -3.38
CA LEU A 100 -3.69 -5.12 -2.83
C LEU A 100 -2.54 -4.67 -3.75
N PRO A 101 -2.28 -3.34 -3.83
CA PRO A 101 -1.04 -2.79 -4.35
C PRO A 101 0.21 -3.43 -3.73
N VAL A 102 1.29 -3.54 -4.52
CA VAL A 102 2.55 -4.21 -4.11
C VAL A 102 3.11 -3.70 -2.78
N LEU A 103 3.09 -2.38 -2.57
CA LEU A 103 3.63 -1.79 -1.33
C LEU A 103 2.77 -2.16 -0.11
N LEU A 104 1.45 -2.24 -0.27
CA LEU A 104 0.57 -2.69 0.81
C LEU A 104 0.75 -4.18 1.11
N ARG A 105 0.99 -5.01 0.09
CA ARG A 105 1.34 -6.42 0.32
C ARG A 105 2.62 -6.58 1.15
N LYS A 106 3.56 -5.64 1.02
CA LYS A 106 4.81 -5.59 1.79
C LYS A 106 4.66 -4.96 3.18
N GLY A 107 3.47 -4.49 3.54
CA GLY A 107 3.20 -3.92 4.87
C GLY A 107 3.52 -2.45 5.01
N HIS A 108 3.73 -1.72 3.90
CA HIS A 108 3.81 -0.27 3.96
C HIS A 108 2.44 0.32 4.31
N GLU A 109 2.46 1.51 4.88
CA GLU A 109 1.26 2.28 5.17
C GLU A 109 0.52 2.67 3.87
N PRO A 110 -0.82 2.81 3.92
CA PRO A 110 -1.62 3.31 2.79
C PRO A 110 -1.45 4.81 2.60
N THR A 111 -0.21 5.23 2.31
CA THR A 111 0.12 6.61 2.01
C THR A 111 -0.10 6.88 0.53
N PHE A 112 -0.75 8.01 0.22
CA PHE A 112 -0.78 8.51 -1.15
C PHE A 112 0.65 8.85 -1.56
N ALA A 113 1.07 8.37 -2.73
CA ALA A 113 2.34 8.77 -3.29
C ALA A 113 2.31 10.29 -3.53
N HIS A 114 3.05 11.05 -2.72
CA HIS A 114 3.25 12.46 -2.99
C HIS A 114 4.08 12.57 -4.28
N ALA A 115 3.50 13.18 -5.30
CA ALA A 115 4.24 13.53 -6.50
C ALA A 115 5.07 14.78 -6.21
N THR A 116 6.39 14.70 -6.33
CA THR A 116 7.23 15.90 -6.36
C THR A 116 6.93 16.66 -7.65
N LEU A 117 6.35 17.85 -7.50
CA LEU A 117 6.09 18.77 -8.60
C LEU A 117 7.11 19.90 -8.55
N TRP A 118 7.72 20.18 -9.70
CA TRP A 118 8.59 21.33 -9.89
C TRP A 118 7.75 22.53 -10.29
N ARG A 119 8.02 23.67 -9.68
CA ARG A 119 7.36 24.94 -9.99
C ARG A 119 8.41 26.02 -10.16
N ALA A 120 8.16 26.96 -11.07
CA ALA A 120 8.92 28.20 -11.12
C ALA A 120 8.69 29.00 -9.82
N THR A 121 9.76 29.59 -9.27
CA THR A 121 9.61 30.54 -8.16
C THR A 121 8.89 31.80 -8.64
N ALA A 122 8.23 32.53 -7.72
CA ALA A 122 7.41 33.69 -8.07
C ALA A 122 8.13 34.79 -8.88
N HIS A 123 9.46 34.87 -8.77
CA HIS A 123 10.30 35.85 -9.45
C HIS A 123 11.13 35.27 -10.60
N ALA A 124 10.89 34.01 -10.98
CA ALA A 124 11.63 33.37 -12.05
C ALA A 124 11.31 34.04 -13.39
N THR A 125 12.32 34.59 -14.05
CA THR A 125 12.18 35.24 -15.35
C THR A 125 13.24 34.74 -16.32
N LEU A 126 12.91 34.74 -17.62
CA LEU A 126 13.81 34.28 -18.68
C LEU A 126 15.06 35.16 -18.84
N ASN A 127 15.04 36.37 -18.30
CA ASN A 127 16.12 37.35 -18.42
C ASN A 127 17.34 37.01 -17.53
N VAL A 128 17.14 36.16 -16.52
CA VAL A 128 18.23 35.68 -15.64
C VAL A 128 19.08 34.61 -16.33
N LEU A 129 18.55 33.98 -17.39
CA LEU A 129 19.23 32.92 -18.13
C LEU A 129 20.03 33.50 -19.30
N ALA A 130 21.23 32.96 -19.53
CA ALA A 130 22.06 33.33 -20.67
C ALA A 130 21.32 33.06 -22.00
N ASN A 131 21.53 33.90 -23.01
CA ASN A 131 20.83 33.77 -24.30
C ASN A 131 21.09 32.43 -25.00
N GLY A 132 22.26 31.81 -24.81
CA GLY A 132 22.59 30.49 -25.34
C GLY A 132 21.97 29.30 -24.58
N ALA A 133 21.32 29.53 -23.44
CA ALA A 133 20.78 28.49 -22.56
C ALA A 133 19.40 27.98 -23.01
N LYS A 134 19.26 27.61 -24.28
CA LYS A 134 17.98 27.25 -24.93
C LYS A 134 17.15 26.24 -24.11
N ARG A 135 17.76 25.17 -23.61
CA ARG A 135 17.07 24.13 -22.82
C ARG A 135 16.61 24.60 -21.44
N GLN A 136 17.36 25.47 -20.78
CA GLN A 136 16.94 26.02 -19.49
C GLN A 136 15.78 27.00 -19.67
N ARG A 137 15.77 27.76 -20.77
CA ARG A 137 14.66 28.66 -21.13
C ARG A 137 13.39 27.89 -21.47
N GLU A 138 13.48 26.86 -22.31
CA GLU A 138 12.35 25.96 -22.63
C GLU A 138 11.77 25.32 -21.35
N LEU A 139 12.61 24.86 -20.43
CA LEU A 139 12.17 24.28 -19.16
C LEU A 139 11.47 25.33 -18.28
N LEU A 140 12.05 26.52 -18.16
CA LEU A 140 11.45 27.59 -17.37
C LEU A 140 10.11 28.04 -17.96
N GLU A 141 9.99 28.15 -19.29
CA GLU A 141 8.71 28.43 -19.95
C GLU A 141 7.66 27.37 -19.63
N LEU A 142 8.02 26.10 -19.68
CA LEU A 142 7.13 25.00 -19.33
C LEU A 142 6.66 25.10 -17.87
N LEU A 143 7.55 25.43 -16.93
CA LEU A 143 7.19 25.61 -15.53
C LEU A 143 6.34 26.87 -15.28
N LEU A 144 6.59 27.95 -16.02
CA LEU A 144 5.79 29.18 -15.92
C LEU A 144 4.38 29.00 -16.48
N ARG A 145 4.21 28.17 -17.53
CA ARG A 145 2.89 27.83 -18.10
C ARG A 145 2.06 26.93 -17.17
N ASN A 146 2.70 26.22 -16.24
CA ASN A 146 2.05 25.26 -15.34
C ASN A 146 2.25 25.69 -13.87
N PRO A 147 1.52 26.70 -13.40
CA PRO A 147 1.71 27.27 -12.06
C PRO A 147 1.40 26.28 -10.94
N ASP A 148 0.61 25.23 -11.19
CA ASP A 148 0.36 24.18 -10.19
C ASP A 148 1.55 23.23 -9.99
N GLY A 149 2.51 23.24 -10.93
CA GLY A 149 3.73 22.45 -10.91
C GLY A 149 3.68 21.25 -11.85
N VAL A 150 4.87 20.77 -12.25
CA VAL A 150 5.04 19.69 -13.22
C VAL A 150 5.91 18.59 -12.64
N SER A 151 5.51 17.33 -12.81
CA SER A 151 6.28 16.19 -12.30
C SER A 151 7.57 15.96 -13.10
N SER A 152 8.57 15.33 -12.46
CA SER A 152 9.81 14.95 -13.14
C SER A 152 9.58 14.07 -14.37
N GLU A 153 8.56 13.20 -14.34
CA GLU A 153 8.22 12.34 -15.48
C GLU A 153 7.59 13.13 -16.64
N ALA A 154 6.68 14.06 -16.35
CA ALA A 154 6.11 14.93 -17.38
C ALA A 154 7.18 15.80 -18.05
N ILE A 155 8.16 16.30 -17.28
CA ILE A 155 9.31 17.04 -17.83
C ILE A 155 10.15 16.14 -18.76
N LYS A 156 10.39 14.87 -18.41
CA LYS A 156 11.15 13.96 -19.29
C LYS A 156 10.42 13.67 -20.62
N ILE A 157 9.09 13.58 -20.58
CA ILE A 157 8.24 13.33 -21.77
C ILE A 157 8.30 14.51 -22.74
N GLU A 158 8.30 15.75 -22.24
CA GLU A 158 8.40 17.00 -22.99
C GLU A 158 9.83 17.29 -23.54
N ALA A 159 10.61 16.23 -23.83
CA ALA A 159 11.94 16.24 -24.44
C ALA A 159 13.13 16.67 -23.56
N PHE A 160 12.98 16.80 -22.24
CA PHE A 160 14.09 17.05 -21.31
C PHE A 160 14.75 15.74 -20.83
N ARG A 161 15.57 15.11 -21.69
CA ARG A 161 16.22 13.81 -21.43
C ARG A 161 17.31 13.79 -20.34
N ARG A 162 17.76 14.96 -19.86
CA ARG A 162 18.76 15.08 -18.78
C ARG A 162 18.10 15.71 -17.54
N PRO A 163 18.48 15.32 -16.32
CA PRO A 163 18.03 16.02 -15.12
C PRO A 163 18.67 17.41 -15.09
N TYR A 164 17.95 18.40 -15.60
CA TYR A 164 18.32 19.82 -15.47
C TYR A 164 17.98 20.37 -14.09
N LEU A 165 17.11 19.66 -13.35
CA LEU A 165 16.68 19.99 -12.01
C LEU A 165 17.46 19.10 -11.04
N LYS A 166 18.13 19.74 -10.09
CA LYS A 166 18.77 19.07 -8.95
C LYS A 166 17.86 19.27 -7.73
N PRO A 167 17.67 18.25 -6.89
CA PRO A 167 16.98 18.41 -5.62
C PRO A 167 17.71 19.40 -4.72
#